data_AF-A0AAE4MXK4-F1
#
_entry.id   AF-A0AAE4MXK4-F1
#
_cell.length_a   1.000
_cell.length_b   1.000
_cell.length_c   1.000
_cell.angle_alpha   90.00
_cell.angle_beta   90.00
_cell.angle_gamma   90.00
#
_symmetry.space_group_name_H-M   'P 1'
#
loop_
_entity.id
_entity.type
_entity.pdbx_description
1 polymer ?
#
loop_
_entity_poly.entity_id
_entity_poly.type
_entity_poly.pdbx_seq_one_letter_code
_entity_poly.pdbx_strand_id
1 'polypeptide(L)'
;MRKILGLLLLSLAPQVSHADTAPFTLSQICLAGVATFYGRSIDIMKAQVLPEGEIRVTYNRPEDGRPFSFKCRNHPKSNYRLNLLDESLNGARWYGEDMADKQTFYTVKDNILIIRTVGNGVQLAEDFYRPSNFPPSK
;
A
#
# COMPACT_ATOMS: atom_id res chain seq x y z
N MET A 1 30.80 51.55 -17.37
CA MET A 1 29.68 50.85 -16.72
C MET A 1 29.53 49.47 -17.36
N ARG A 2 29.98 48.39 -16.70
CA ARG A 2 29.87 47.01 -17.21
C ARG A 2 28.59 46.38 -16.63
N LYS A 3 27.67 45.96 -17.50
CA LYS A 3 26.43 45.25 -17.13
C LYS A 3 26.77 43.78 -16.89
N ILE A 4 26.54 43.28 -15.68
CA ILE A 4 26.69 41.88 -15.30
C ILE A 4 25.43 41.15 -15.77
N LEU A 5 25.59 40.21 -16.70
CA LEU A 5 24.53 39.34 -17.19
C LEU A 5 24.35 38.19 -16.20
N GLY A 6 23.33 38.29 -15.33
CA GLY A 6 23.01 37.24 -14.37
C GLY A 6 22.36 36.04 -15.06
N LEU A 7 23.06 34.91 -15.05
CA LEU A 7 22.56 33.63 -15.55
C LEU A 7 21.59 33.05 -14.49
N LEU A 8 20.29 33.11 -14.76
CA LEU A 8 19.30 32.38 -13.96
C LEU A 8 19.43 30.88 -14.27
N LEU A 9 19.98 30.10 -13.33
CA LEU A 9 19.79 28.65 -13.33
C LEU A 9 18.35 28.34 -12.88
N LEU A 10 17.49 27.94 -13.81
CA LEU A 10 16.25 27.26 -13.47
C LEU A 10 16.59 25.82 -13.07
N SER A 11 16.49 25.52 -11.78
CA SER A 11 16.50 24.15 -11.26
C SER A 11 15.18 23.45 -11.63
N LEU A 12 15.21 22.60 -12.66
CA LEU A 12 14.14 21.64 -12.90
C LEU A 12 14.18 20.57 -11.79
N ALA A 13 13.33 20.71 -10.79
CA ALA A 13 13.05 19.61 -9.87
C ALA A 13 12.27 18.51 -10.64
N PRO A 14 12.70 17.25 -10.60
CA PRO A 14 11.94 16.17 -11.21
C PRO A 14 10.60 16.03 -10.47
N GLN A 15 9.50 16.25 -11.19
CA GLN A 15 8.15 15.97 -10.71
C GLN A 15 8.04 14.45 -10.60
N VAL A 16 8.12 13.91 -9.38
CA VAL A 16 7.81 12.49 -9.13
C VAL A 16 6.31 12.35 -9.29
N SER A 17 5.85 12.01 -10.50
CA SER A 17 4.45 11.68 -10.73
C SER A 17 4.14 10.39 -9.97
N HIS A 18 3.35 10.49 -8.91
CA HIS A 18 2.72 9.32 -8.31
C HIS A 18 1.82 8.65 -9.36
N ALA A 19 1.76 7.32 -9.36
CA ALA A 19 0.80 6.61 -10.21
C ALA A 19 -0.61 7.10 -9.87
N ASP A 20 -1.47 7.26 -10.88
CA ASP A 20 -2.87 7.60 -10.64
C ASP A 20 -3.55 6.41 -9.96
N THR A 21 -3.81 6.56 -8.66
CA THR A 21 -4.51 5.55 -7.87
C THR A 21 -5.99 5.83 -7.78
N ALA A 22 -6.49 6.93 -8.36
CA ALA A 22 -7.91 7.23 -8.35
C ALA A 22 -8.69 6.09 -9.02
N PRO A 23 -9.84 5.68 -8.46
CA PRO A 23 -10.58 6.30 -7.35
C PRO A 23 -10.20 5.79 -5.95
N PHE A 24 -9.14 5.01 -5.78
CA PHE A 24 -8.79 4.36 -4.52
C PHE A 24 -7.85 5.21 -3.66
N THR A 25 -8.20 5.32 -2.38
CA THR A 25 -7.34 5.90 -1.34
C THR A 25 -6.26 4.91 -0.90
N LEU A 26 -5.17 5.40 -0.30
CA LEU A 26 -4.16 4.51 0.28
C LEU A 26 -4.74 3.59 1.38
N SER A 27 -5.73 4.07 2.14
CA SER A 27 -6.44 3.23 3.13
C SER A 27 -7.12 2.02 2.48
N GLN A 28 -7.81 2.24 1.36
CA GLN A 28 -8.44 1.16 0.59
C GLN A 28 -7.39 0.22 -0.01
N ILE A 29 -6.32 0.76 -0.58
CA ILE A 29 -5.22 -0.06 -1.12
C ILE A 29 -4.58 -0.92 -0.03
N CYS A 30 -4.37 -0.38 1.16
CA CYS A 30 -3.81 -1.12 2.30
C CYS A 30 -4.76 -2.19 2.84
N LEU A 31 -6.07 -1.92 2.93
CA LEU A 31 -7.06 -2.94 3.30
C LEU A 31 -7.02 -4.11 2.31
N ALA A 32 -7.08 -3.81 1.01
CA ALA A 32 -7.02 -4.82 -0.04
C ALA A 32 -5.68 -5.57 -0.05
N GLY A 33 -4.57 -4.87 0.21
CA GLY A 33 -3.23 -5.43 0.34
C GLY A 33 -3.15 -6.48 1.46
N VAL A 34 -3.61 -6.14 2.66
CA VAL A 34 -3.62 -7.06 3.81
C VAL A 34 -4.60 -8.22 3.57
N ALA A 35 -5.80 -7.95 3.05
CA ALA A 35 -6.80 -8.96 2.70
C ALA A 35 -6.22 -10.02 1.75
N THR A 36 -5.60 -9.58 0.66
CA THR A 36 -5.00 -10.47 -0.35
C THR A 36 -3.77 -11.21 0.20
N PHE A 37 -2.88 -10.52 0.93
CA PHE A 37 -1.63 -11.10 1.43
C PHE A 37 -1.88 -12.21 2.46
N TYR A 38 -2.89 -12.06 3.31
CA TYR A 38 -3.21 -13.01 4.37
C TYR A 38 -4.41 -13.91 4.04
N GLY A 39 -5.05 -13.74 2.88
CA GLY A 39 -6.23 -14.51 2.48
C GLY A 39 -7.38 -14.30 3.47
N ARG A 40 -7.79 -13.06 3.69
CA ARG A 40 -8.84 -12.66 4.63
C ARG A 40 -9.85 -11.74 3.98
N SER A 41 -11.11 -11.82 4.41
CA SER A 41 -12.15 -10.91 3.91
C SER A 41 -11.83 -9.46 4.30
N ILE A 42 -12.07 -8.53 3.38
CA ILE A 42 -11.92 -7.10 3.64
C ILE A 42 -13.01 -6.55 4.57
N ASP A 43 -14.18 -7.20 4.62
CA ASP A 43 -15.35 -6.73 5.37
C ASP A 43 -15.14 -6.74 6.90
N ILE A 44 -14.20 -7.55 7.37
CA ILE A 44 -13.84 -7.64 8.80
C ILE A 44 -12.73 -6.65 9.18
N MET A 45 -12.18 -5.91 8.21
CA MET A 45 -11.03 -5.04 8.41
C MET A 45 -11.41 -3.59 8.63
N LYS A 46 -10.56 -2.87 9.36
CA LYS A 46 -10.67 -1.42 9.57
C LYS A 46 -9.33 -0.77 9.27
N ALA A 47 -9.38 0.39 8.63
CA ALA A 47 -8.21 1.22 8.37
C ALA A 47 -8.20 2.45 9.28
N GLN A 48 -7.02 2.82 9.76
CA GLN A 48 -6.75 4.06 10.48
C GLN A 48 -5.51 4.70 9.88
N VAL A 49 -5.59 5.98 9.53
CA VAL A 49 -4.42 6.77 9.14
C VAL A 49 -3.62 7.10 10.40
N LEU A 50 -2.33 6.77 10.40
CA LEU A 50 -1.39 7.12 11.47
C LEU A 50 -0.76 8.51 11.22
N PRO A 51 -0.26 9.19 12.26
CA PRO A 51 0.38 10.51 12.12
C PRO A 51 1.52 10.57 11.10
N GLU A 52 2.23 9.46 10.93
CA GLU A 52 3.36 9.33 10.00
C GLU A 52 2.92 9.05 8.54
N GLY A 53 1.61 9.00 8.28
CA GLY A 53 1.03 8.72 6.96
C GLY A 53 0.93 7.23 6.61
N GLU A 54 1.43 6.34 7.47
CA GLU A 54 1.18 4.90 7.38
C GLU A 54 -0.30 4.59 7.66
N ILE A 55 -0.81 3.51 7.09
CA ILE A 55 -2.14 3.01 7.38
C ILE A 55 -2.02 1.84 8.33
N ARG A 56 -2.69 1.91 9.48
CA ARG A 56 -2.91 0.74 10.33
C ARG A 56 -4.17 0.01 9.87
N VAL A 57 -4.03 -1.27 9.56
CA VAL A 57 -5.14 -2.19 9.27
C VAL A 57 -5.31 -3.13 10.45
N THR A 58 -6.54 -3.25 10.96
CA THR A 58 -6.85 -4.17 12.08
C THR A 58 -8.05 -5.05 11.76
N TYR A 59 -8.06 -6.26 12.30
CA TYR A 59 -9.24 -7.12 12.35
C TYR A 59 -9.15 -8.11 13.51
N ASN A 60 -10.29 -8.65 13.94
CA ASN A 60 -10.33 -9.83 14.81
C ASN A 60 -10.48 -11.06 13.93
N ARG A 61 -9.57 -12.02 14.08
CA ARG A 61 -9.56 -13.23 13.26
C ARG A 61 -10.83 -14.06 13.53
N PRO A 62 -11.67 -14.37 12.52
CA PRO A 62 -12.94 -15.07 12.74
C PRO A 62 -12.81 -16.44 13.42
N GLU A 63 -11.70 -17.13 13.19
CA GLU A 63 -11.47 -18.50 13.64
C GLU A 63 -11.26 -18.60 15.17
N ASP A 64 -10.65 -17.59 15.79
CA ASP A 64 -10.28 -17.64 17.21
C ASP A 64 -10.42 -16.30 17.96
N GLY A 65 -10.97 -15.28 17.31
CA GLY A 65 -11.19 -13.95 17.88
C GLY A 65 -9.93 -13.15 18.16
N ARG A 66 -8.74 -13.66 17.83
CA ARG A 66 -7.48 -12.96 18.13
C ARG A 66 -7.39 -11.65 17.35
N PRO A 67 -7.00 -10.54 18.00
CA PRO A 67 -6.78 -9.29 17.30
C PRO A 67 -5.49 -9.36 16.50
N PHE A 68 -5.53 -8.84 15.27
CA PHE A 68 -4.37 -8.63 14.41
C PHE A 68 -4.26 -7.15 14.05
N SER A 69 -3.02 -6.67 13.94
CA SER A 69 -2.71 -5.30 13.54
C SER A 69 -1.55 -5.29 12.56
N PHE A 70 -1.70 -4.53 11.49
CA PHE A 70 -0.71 -4.40 10.43
C PHE A 70 -0.47 -2.93 10.15
N LYS A 71 0.79 -2.55 9.98
CA LYS A 71 1.13 -1.29 9.32
C LYS A 71 1.31 -1.52 7.82
N CYS A 72 0.82 -0.59 7.04
CA CYS A 72 0.91 -0.61 5.59
C CYS A 72 1.32 0.77 5.06
N ARG A 73 2.19 0.77 4.05
CA ARG A 73 2.61 1.98 3.34
C ARG A 73 2.99 1.66 1.90
N ASN A 74 3.03 2.68 1.06
CA ASN A 74 3.69 2.56 -0.25
C ASN A 74 5.18 2.27 -0.07
N HIS A 75 5.72 1.44 -0.95
CA HIS A 75 7.16 1.20 -1.00
C HIS A 75 7.87 2.53 -1.35
N PRO A 76 8.89 2.97 -0.59
CA PRO A 76 9.48 4.31 -0.75
C PRO A 76 10.15 4.53 -2.12
N LYS A 77 10.49 3.46 -2.82
CA LYS A 77 11.12 3.47 -4.15
C LYS A 77 10.22 2.92 -5.28
N SER A 78 8.92 2.72 -5.03
CA SER A 78 7.98 2.19 -6.05
C SER A 78 6.58 2.73 -5.87
N ASN A 79 5.94 3.10 -6.98
CA ASN A 79 4.58 3.64 -7.06
C ASN A 79 3.49 2.58 -7.24
N TYR A 80 3.82 1.29 -7.17
CA TYR A 80 2.88 0.18 -7.38
C TYR A 80 3.12 -1.00 -6.42
N ARG A 81 3.90 -0.78 -5.35
CA ARG A 81 4.22 -1.78 -4.33
C ARG A 81 3.83 -1.29 -2.94
N LEU A 82 3.41 -2.22 -2.09
CA LEU A 82 3.17 -1.99 -0.67
C LEU A 82 4.24 -2.67 0.18
N ASN A 83 4.55 -2.05 1.30
CA ASN A 83 5.23 -2.70 2.42
C ASN A 83 4.21 -2.98 3.52
N LEU A 84 4.23 -4.19 4.07
CA LEU A 84 3.34 -4.63 5.14
C LEU A 84 4.16 -5.09 6.35
N LEU A 85 3.81 -4.64 7.55
CA LEU A 85 4.42 -5.08 8.80
C LEU A 85 3.33 -5.62 9.72
N ASP A 86 3.45 -6.89 10.09
CA ASP A 86 2.54 -7.56 11.04
C ASP A 86 2.97 -7.25 12.48
N GLU A 87 2.26 -6.34 13.14
CA GLU A 87 2.57 -5.91 14.51
C GLU A 87 2.29 -7.03 15.54
N SER A 88 1.66 -8.13 15.12
CA SER A 88 1.33 -9.29 15.96
C SER A 88 2.49 -10.27 16.09
N LEU A 89 3.55 -10.11 15.28
CA LEU A 89 4.74 -10.97 15.30
C LEU A 89 5.86 -10.36 16.15
N ASN A 90 6.50 -11.19 16.98
CA ASN A 90 7.72 -10.78 17.67
C ASN A 90 8.87 -10.67 16.65
N GLY A 91 9.60 -9.55 16.67
CA GLY A 91 10.64 -9.27 15.67
C GLY A 91 10.08 -9.00 14.26
N ALA A 92 8.87 -8.44 14.17
CA ALA A 92 8.24 -8.08 12.90
C ALA A 92 9.15 -7.24 12.00
N ARG A 93 9.07 -7.51 10.70
CA ARG A 93 9.77 -6.75 9.65
C ARG A 93 8.79 -6.33 8.56
N TRP A 94 9.20 -5.38 7.75
CA TRP A 94 8.43 -4.96 6.58
C TRP A 94 8.57 -5.97 5.44
N TYR A 95 7.53 -6.78 5.22
CA TYR A 95 7.41 -7.56 4.00
C TYR A 95 7.32 -6.63 2.79
N GLY A 96 8.09 -6.94 1.75
CA GLY A 96 8.19 -6.15 0.54
C GLY A 96 9.37 -5.18 0.52
N GLU A 97 10.13 -5.03 1.61
CA GLU A 97 11.37 -4.24 1.62
C GLU A 97 12.53 -5.00 0.98
N ASP A 98 12.68 -6.29 1.31
CA ASP A 98 13.59 -7.21 0.62
C ASP A 98 12.87 -7.85 -0.59
N MET A 99 13.53 -7.91 -1.74
CA MET A 99 13.00 -8.56 -2.94
C MET A 99 12.86 -10.08 -2.81
N ALA A 100 13.60 -10.71 -1.89
CA ALA A 100 13.45 -12.12 -1.57
C ALA A 100 12.13 -12.43 -0.85
N ASP A 101 11.46 -11.42 -0.30
CA ASP A 101 10.19 -11.60 0.41
C ASP A 101 9.02 -11.79 -0.54
N LYS A 102 7.89 -12.20 0.05
CA LYS A 102 6.59 -12.03 -0.60
C LYS A 102 6.33 -10.54 -0.81
N GLN A 103 6.16 -10.17 -2.08
CA GLN A 103 5.88 -8.82 -2.56
C GLN A 103 4.37 -8.62 -2.70
N THR A 104 3.89 -7.41 -2.43
CA THR A 104 2.51 -7.00 -2.71
C THR A 104 2.52 -5.86 -3.72
N PHE A 105 1.90 -6.09 -4.87
CA PHE A 105 1.75 -5.14 -5.95
C PHE A 105 0.30 -4.69 -6.05
N TYR A 106 0.09 -3.47 -6.52
CA TYR A 106 -1.23 -2.97 -6.84
C TYR A 106 -1.26 -2.25 -8.19
N THR A 107 -2.40 -2.29 -8.85
CA THR A 107 -2.66 -1.54 -10.08
C THR A 107 -4.11 -1.16 -10.13
N VAL A 108 -4.43 0.01 -10.68
CA VAL A 108 -5.80 0.45 -10.92
C VAL A 108 -6.07 0.45 -12.41
N LYS A 109 -7.12 -0.24 -12.83
CA LYS A 109 -7.58 -0.28 -14.22
C LYS A 109 -9.09 -0.31 -14.26
N ASP A 110 -9.71 0.56 -15.06
CA ASP A 110 -11.17 0.59 -15.26
C ASP A 110 -11.97 0.63 -13.94
N ASN A 111 -11.52 1.46 -12.98
CA ASN A 111 -12.08 1.56 -11.61
C ASN A 111 -12.05 0.25 -10.81
N ILE A 112 -11.14 -0.66 -11.14
CA ILE A 112 -10.86 -1.89 -10.40
C ILE A 112 -9.44 -1.80 -9.85
N LEU A 113 -9.31 -1.95 -8.54
CA LEU A 113 -8.05 -2.15 -7.86
C LEU A 113 -7.70 -3.63 -7.92
N ILE A 114 -6.55 -3.94 -8.51
CA ILE A 114 -6.00 -5.28 -8.62
C ILE A 114 -4.86 -5.37 -7.63
N ILE A 115 -4.93 -6.30 -6.68
CA ILE A 115 -3.82 -6.62 -5.78
C ILE A 115 -3.23 -7.95 -6.19
N ARG A 116 -1.91 -8.02 -6.30
CA ARG A 116 -1.18 -9.25 -6.61
C ARG A 116 -0.10 -9.49 -5.57
N THR A 117 0.00 -10.71 -5.07
CA THR A 117 1.16 -11.13 -4.27
C THR A 117 2.04 -12.08 -5.04
N VAL A 118 3.36 -11.89 -4.90
CA VAL A 118 4.38 -12.68 -5.60
C VAL A 118 5.43 -13.11 -4.60
N GLY A 119 5.85 -14.37 -4.61
CA GLY A 119 6.97 -14.87 -3.82
C GLY A 119 7.81 -15.82 -4.66
N ASN A 120 9.13 -15.74 -4.54
CA ASN A 120 10.07 -16.56 -5.33
C ASN A 120 9.80 -16.52 -6.84
N GLY A 121 9.38 -15.36 -7.36
CA GLY A 121 9.05 -15.17 -8.78
C GLY A 121 7.71 -15.73 -9.25
N VAL A 122 6.91 -16.32 -8.34
CA VAL A 122 5.60 -16.92 -8.67
C VAL A 122 4.47 -16.10 -8.07
N GLN A 123 3.39 -15.90 -8.85
CA GLN A 123 2.15 -15.30 -8.35
C GLN A 123 1.48 -16.25 -7.34
N LEU A 124 1.26 -15.76 -6.12
CA LEU A 124 0.67 -16.52 -5.02
C LEU A 124 -0.82 -16.24 -4.85
N ALA A 125 -1.23 -14.99 -5.03
CA ALA A 125 -2.63 -14.58 -4.99
C ALA A 125 -2.87 -13.35 -5.88
N GLU A 126 -4.09 -13.20 -6.38
CA GLU A 126 -4.57 -12.03 -7.09
C GLU A 126 -6.05 -11.82 -6.82
N ASP A 127 -6.40 -10.64 -6.31
CA ASP A 127 -7.77 -10.27 -5.95
C ASP A 127 -8.15 -8.91 -6.58
N PHE A 128 -9.46 -8.74 -6.82
CA PHE A 128 -10.03 -7.59 -7.52
C PHE A 128 -11.02 -6.88 -6.61
N TYR A 129 -10.85 -5.56 -6.49
CA TYR A 129 -11.66 -4.72 -5.62
C TYR A 129 -12.25 -3.56 -6.41
N ARG A 130 -13.55 -3.35 -6.26
CA ARG A 130 -14.31 -2.18 -6.71
C ARG A 130 -14.52 -1.24 -5.53
N PRO A 131 -14.83 0.05 -5.76
CA PRO A 131 -15.16 0.98 -4.68
C PRO A 131 -16.25 0.45 -3.74
N SER A 132 -17.22 -0.31 -4.25
CA SER A 132 -18.30 -0.94 -3.48
C SER A 132 -17.86 -2.08 -2.55
N ASN A 133 -16.64 -2.62 -2.71
CA ASN A 133 -16.11 -3.65 -1.81
C ASN A 133 -15.58 -3.08 -0.50
N PHE A 134 -15.43 -1.76 -0.40
CA PHE A 134 -14.87 -1.14 0.80
C PHE A 134 -16.00 -0.68 1.71
N PRO A 135 -15.88 -0.91 3.03
CA PRO A 135 -16.83 -0.35 3.98
C PRO A 135 -16.82 1.18 3.84
N PRO A 136 -17.98 1.84 3.99
CA PRO A 136 -18.05 3.30 3.93
C PRO A 136 -17.11 3.90 4.99
N SER A 137 -16.33 4.91 4.58
CA SER A 137 -15.48 5.69 5.49
C SER A 137 -16.36 6.24 6.61
N LYS A 138 -16.08 5.85 7.86
CA LYS A 138 -16.71 6.46 9.03
C LYS A 138 -16.00 7.74 9.43
#